data_AF-A0A2N8M9L3-F1
#
_entry.id   AF-A0A2N8M9L3-F1
#
_cell.length_a   1.000
_cell.length_b   1.000
_cell.length_c   1.000
_cell.angle_alpha   90.00
_cell.angle_beta   90.00
_cell.angle_gamma   90.00
#
_symmetry.space_group_name_H-M   'P 1'
#
loop_
_entity.id
_entity.type
_entity.pdbx_description
1 polymer ?
#
loop_
_entity_poly.entity_id
_entity_poly.type
_entity_poly.pdbx_seq_one_letter_code
_entity_poly.pdbx_strand_id
1 'polypeptide(L)'
;MLSGCGKGSGQPAIISYRQVGICKGFESATGPVASKPDEGYAFFKIETVDNTKSGKALAFDPKLIFIDQSTPQQHAKELWEWDRRFVSTDSRIPKSMGISLAPESTIPAGGKLDVNSFVVIPLGINNPSGGPAENSLAFGLEYDSGTSENTASGQIRISEGILFDRTNADDTKATVVENCKELALK
;
A
#
# COMPACT_ATOMS: atom_id res chain seq x y z
N MET A 1 -1.80 -13.01 45.36
CA MET A 1 -1.31 -13.26 43.99
C MET A 1 -2.32 -12.63 43.05
N LEU A 2 -2.04 -11.43 42.54
CA LEU A 2 -2.96 -10.70 41.67
C LEU A 2 -2.67 -11.07 40.22
N SER A 3 -3.74 -11.50 39.56
CA SER A 3 -3.84 -12.15 38.27
C SER A 3 -3.08 -11.42 37.16
N GLY A 4 -2.36 -12.20 36.36
CA GLY A 4 -1.70 -11.73 35.16
C GLY A 4 -2.70 -11.11 34.18
N CYS A 5 -2.59 -9.80 33.98
CA CYS A 5 -3.04 -9.17 32.75
C CYS A 5 -2.23 -9.80 31.60
N GLY A 6 -2.82 -10.79 30.93
CA GLY A 6 -2.29 -11.29 29.68
C GLY A 6 -2.27 -10.15 28.67
N LYS A 7 -1.14 -9.44 28.59
CA LYS A 7 -0.76 -8.72 27.39
C LYS A 7 -0.81 -9.76 26.28
N GLY A 8 -1.74 -9.60 25.33
CA GLY A 8 -1.72 -10.38 24.10
C GLY A 8 -0.40 -10.09 23.38
N SER A 9 0.62 -10.88 23.65
CA SER A 9 2.03 -10.60 23.37
C SER A 9 2.44 -11.09 21.98
N GLY A 10 1.64 -10.79 20.96
CA GLY A 10 2.03 -11.02 19.58
C GLY A 10 2.92 -9.87 19.09
N GLN A 11 3.98 -10.18 18.35
CA GLN A 11 4.65 -9.16 17.53
C GLN A 11 3.74 -8.77 16.35
N PRO A 12 3.89 -7.55 15.80
CA PRO A 12 3.15 -7.16 14.61
C PRO A 12 3.38 -8.12 13.45
N ALA A 13 2.38 -8.26 12.59
CA ALA A 13 2.55 -8.91 11.31
C ALA A 13 3.47 -8.06 10.41
N ILE A 14 4.28 -8.70 9.59
CA ILE A 14 5.20 -8.03 8.67
C ILE A 14 4.72 -8.25 7.24
N ILE A 15 4.51 -7.17 6.49
CA ILE A 15 4.21 -7.20 5.07
C ILE A 15 5.47 -6.77 4.32
N SER A 16 6.12 -7.72 3.66
CA SER A 16 7.29 -7.45 2.82
C SER A 16 6.85 -7.09 1.41
N TYR A 17 7.41 -6.01 0.89
CA TYR A 17 7.06 -5.50 -0.42
C TYR A 17 8.25 -4.82 -1.10
N ARG A 18 8.16 -4.66 -2.41
CA ARG A 18 9.05 -3.76 -3.17
C ARG A 18 8.25 -2.82 -4.05
N GLN A 19 8.74 -1.60 -4.18
CA GLN A 19 8.22 -0.68 -5.20
C GLN A 19 8.85 -1.04 -6.54
N VAL A 20 8.01 -1.28 -7.55
CA VAL A 20 8.47 -1.66 -8.90
C VAL A 20 8.70 -0.43 -9.76
N GLY A 21 7.85 0.58 -9.64
CA GLY A 21 7.94 1.82 -10.39
C GLY A 21 6.58 2.49 -10.52
N ILE A 22 6.55 3.56 -11.31
CA ILE A 22 5.38 4.38 -11.56
C ILE A 22 5.19 4.50 -13.07
N CYS A 23 3.95 4.43 -13.55
CA CYS A 23 3.62 4.69 -14.94
C CYS A 23 2.53 5.75 -15.08
N LYS A 24 2.49 6.44 -16.22
CA LYS A 24 1.51 7.50 -16.51
C LYS A 24 0.31 7.04 -17.34
N GLY A 25 0.28 5.79 -17.78
CA GLY A 25 -0.86 5.29 -18.54
C GLY A 25 -0.75 3.83 -18.93
N PHE A 26 -1.88 3.26 -19.32
CA PHE A 26 -1.98 1.87 -19.76
C PHE A 26 -2.95 1.73 -20.91
N GLU A 27 -2.82 0.64 -21.67
CA GLU A 27 -3.75 0.29 -22.74
C GLU A 27 -4.96 -0.48 -22.18
N SER A 28 -6.17 0.01 -22.38
CA SER A 28 -7.40 -0.73 -22.03
C SER A 28 -8.07 -1.30 -23.28
N ALA A 29 -9.05 -2.19 -23.10
CA ALA A 29 -9.83 -2.73 -24.22
C ALA A 29 -10.57 -1.65 -25.05
N THR A 30 -10.82 -0.48 -24.45
CA THR A 30 -11.50 0.66 -25.09
C THR A 30 -10.53 1.74 -25.59
N GLY A 31 -9.22 1.51 -25.48
CA GLY A 31 -8.18 2.47 -25.88
C GLY A 31 -7.23 2.88 -24.74
N PRO A 32 -6.28 3.78 -25.04
CA PRO A 32 -5.29 4.24 -24.06
C PRO A 32 -5.95 5.02 -22.92
N VAL A 33 -5.49 4.76 -21.70
CA VAL A 33 -5.88 5.48 -20.48
C VAL A 33 -4.64 6.17 -19.94
N ALA A 34 -4.67 7.50 -19.93
CA ALA A 34 -3.62 8.32 -19.34
C ALA A 34 -4.05 8.82 -17.95
N SER A 35 -3.10 8.90 -17.02
CA SER A 35 -3.27 9.67 -15.79
C SER A 35 -3.36 11.16 -16.11
N LYS A 36 -3.86 11.95 -15.16
CA LYS A 36 -3.82 13.41 -15.30
C LYS A 36 -2.38 13.91 -15.29
N PRO A 37 -2.14 15.16 -15.77
CA PRO A 37 -0.86 15.82 -15.52
C PRO A 37 -0.49 15.70 -14.05
N ASP A 38 0.77 15.33 -13.80
CA ASP A 38 1.35 15.12 -12.48
C ASP A 38 0.73 14.01 -11.62
N GLU A 39 -0.05 13.10 -12.20
CA GLU A 39 -0.50 11.87 -11.55
C GLU A 39 0.16 10.64 -12.20
N GLY A 40 0.19 9.52 -11.48
CA GLY A 40 0.65 8.24 -11.99
C GLY A 40 0.10 7.06 -11.19
N TYR A 41 0.39 5.87 -11.69
CA TYR A 41 0.06 4.61 -11.03
C TYR A 41 1.34 3.98 -10.49
N ALA A 42 1.49 3.94 -9.17
CA ALA A 42 2.61 3.26 -8.52
C ALA A 42 2.30 1.78 -8.34
N PHE A 43 3.24 0.93 -8.76
CA PHE A 43 3.14 -0.52 -8.66
C PHE A 43 4.03 -1.01 -7.52
N PHE A 44 3.45 -1.81 -6.64
CA PHE A 44 4.17 -2.50 -5.58
C PHE A 44 3.92 -3.99 -5.71
N LYS A 45 4.98 -4.78 -5.57
CA LYS A 45 4.86 -6.24 -5.44
C LYS A 45 4.82 -6.55 -3.95
N ILE A 46 3.69 -7.10 -3.49
CA ILE A 46 3.56 -7.67 -2.15
C ILE A 46 4.13 -9.07 -2.21
N GLU A 47 5.22 -9.29 -1.48
CA GLU A 47 6.00 -10.53 -1.54
C GLU A 47 5.46 -11.52 -0.52
N THR A 48 5.39 -11.11 0.75
CA THR A 48 4.92 -11.97 1.85
C THR A 48 4.10 -11.21 2.88
N VAL A 49 3.17 -11.92 3.51
CA VAL A 49 2.52 -11.50 4.76
C VAL A 49 2.91 -12.49 5.85
N ASP A 50 3.75 -12.05 6.78
CA ASP A 50 4.32 -12.86 7.85
C ASP A 50 3.61 -12.55 9.18
N ASN A 51 2.78 -13.48 9.64
CA ASN A 51 2.06 -13.41 10.90
C ASN A 51 2.60 -14.45 11.91
N THR A 52 3.82 -14.94 11.69
CA THR A 52 4.39 -16.08 12.43
C THR A 52 4.62 -15.79 13.92
N LYS A 53 4.79 -14.53 14.26
CA LYS A 53 5.05 -14.07 15.63
C LYS A 53 3.83 -13.45 16.31
N SER A 54 2.69 -13.42 15.63
CA SER A 54 1.43 -12.94 16.19
C SER A 54 0.66 -14.09 16.84
N GLY A 55 0.06 -13.80 18.00
CA GLY A 55 -0.87 -14.71 18.67
C GLY A 55 -2.31 -14.65 18.14
N LYS A 56 -2.57 -13.85 17.11
CA LYS A 56 -3.91 -13.64 16.52
C LYS A 56 -3.86 -13.84 15.00
N ALA A 57 -4.97 -14.29 14.43
CA ALA A 57 -5.12 -14.28 12.97
C ALA A 57 -5.17 -12.82 12.46
N LEU A 58 -4.65 -12.62 11.26
CA LEU A 58 -4.69 -11.35 10.54
C LEU A 58 -5.67 -11.47 9.37
N ALA A 59 -6.65 -10.56 9.31
CA ALA A 59 -7.43 -10.34 8.10
C ALA A 59 -6.66 -9.36 7.21
N PHE A 60 -6.07 -9.87 6.14
CA PHE A 60 -5.33 -9.09 5.16
C PHE A 60 -6.27 -8.70 4.01
N ASP A 61 -6.54 -7.40 3.91
CA ASP A 61 -7.27 -6.76 2.82
C ASP A 61 -6.35 -5.74 2.14
N PRO A 62 -5.83 -6.05 0.94
CA PRO A 62 -5.00 -5.14 0.17
C PRO A 62 -5.62 -3.78 -0.14
N LYS A 63 -6.96 -3.66 -0.13
CA LYS A 63 -7.64 -2.38 -0.39
C LYS A 63 -7.43 -1.35 0.71
N LEU A 64 -7.07 -1.82 1.90
CA LEU A 64 -6.78 -0.98 3.05
C LEU A 64 -5.33 -0.48 3.07
N ILE A 65 -4.51 -0.92 2.10
CA ILE A 65 -3.17 -0.38 1.90
C ILE A 65 -3.27 1.01 1.26
N PHE A 66 -2.49 1.95 1.77
CA PHE A 66 -2.40 3.30 1.20
C PHE A 66 -0.98 3.89 1.26
N ILE A 67 -0.80 4.99 0.52
CA ILE A 67 0.34 5.90 0.66
C ILE A 67 -0.17 7.20 1.25
N ASP A 68 0.47 7.69 2.30
CA ASP A 68 0.23 9.03 2.82
C ASP A 68 1.02 10.05 1.98
N GLN A 69 0.32 10.95 1.29
CA GLN A 69 0.92 12.06 0.54
C GLN A 69 0.65 13.42 1.19
N SER A 70 0.18 13.42 2.44
CA SER A 70 -0.18 14.62 3.15
C SER A 70 1.04 15.34 3.73
N THR A 71 0.98 16.66 3.70
CA THR A 71 2.00 17.53 4.28
C THR A 71 1.95 17.49 5.81
N PRO A 72 3.05 17.83 6.52
CA PRO A 72 3.04 17.99 7.97
C PRO A 72 1.95 18.95 8.49
N GLN A 73 1.58 19.96 7.70
CA GLN A 73 0.52 20.91 8.03
C GLN A 73 -0.88 20.29 7.88
N GLN A 74 -1.05 19.35 6.96
CA GLN A 74 -2.27 18.54 6.84
C GLN A 74 -2.35 17.51 7.97
N HIS A 75 -1.23 16.89 8.37
CA HIS A 75 -1.14 16.01 9.56
C HIS A 75 -1.57 16.72 10.85
N ALA A 76 -1.32 18.03 10.96
CA ALA A 76 -1.70 18.84 12.11
C ALA A 76 -3.21 19.22 12.13
N LYS A 77 -3.98 18.83 11.11
CA LYS A 77 -5.43 19.04 10.98
C LYS A 77 -6.14 17.68 10.84
N GLU A 78 -7.47 17.68 10.74
CA GLU A 78 -8.20 16.47 10.33
C GLU A 78 -7.73 16.07 8.92
N LEU A 79 -7.16 14.86 8.81
CA LEU A 79 -6.74 14.26 7.54
C LEU A 79 -7.95 13.65 6.84
N TRP A 80 -8.13 13.98 5.57
CA TRP A 80 -9.25 13.48 4.78
C TRP A 80 -8.77 12.38 3.81
N GLU A 81 -9.71 11.58 3.30
CA GLU A 81 -9.40 10.46 2.41
C GLU A 81 -8.60 10.87 1.16
N TRP A 82 -8.75 12.10 0.65
CA TRP A 82 -8.01 12.54 -0.53
C TRP A 82 -6.52 12.80 -0.29
N ASP A 83 -6.11 12.95 0.97
CA ASP A 83 -4.72 13.13 1.38
C ASP A 83 -3.96 11.78 1.44
N ARG A 84 -4.69 10.67 1.38
CA ARG A 84 -4.18 9.29 1.38
C ARG A 84 -4.59 8.56 0.10
N ARG A 85 -3.66 7.86 -0.51
CA ARG A 85 -3.88 7.17 -1.79
C ARG A 85 -4.00 5.68 -1.56
N PHE A 86 -5.23 5.17 -1.57
CA PHE A 86 -5.52 3.74 -1.40
C PHE A 86 -5.26 2.94 -2.67
N VAL A 87 -5.10 1.62 -2.49
CA VAL A 87 -5.01 0.67 -3.60
C VAL A 87 -6.23 0.78 -4.52
N SER A 88 -5.96 0.86 -5.82
CA SER A 88 -6.97 0.91 -6.87
C SER A 88 -7.72 -0.42 -6.98
N THR A 89 -9.04 -0.33 -7.15
CA THR A 89 -9.91 -1.45 -7.50
C THR A 89 -10.15 -1.56 -9.03
N ASP A 90 -9.45 -0.75 -9.83
CA ASP A 90 -9.61 -0.74 -11.29
C ASP A 90 -9.05 -2.01 -11.91
N SER A 91 -9.95 -2.95 -12.24
CA SER A 91 -9.58 -4.22 -12.87
C SER A 91 -8.97 -4.10 -14.27
N ARG A 92 -9.02 -2.93 -14.91
CA ARG A 92 -8.46 -2.74 -16.26
C ARG A 92 -6.94 -2.76 -16.25
N ILE A 93 -6.32 -2.27 -15.17
CA ILE A 93 -4.86 -2.24 -15.01
C ILE A 93 -4.26 -3.65 -14.92
N PRO A 94 -4.67 -4.54 -14.00
CA PRO A 94 -4.10 -5.88 -13.95
C PRO A 94 -4.36 -6.67 -15.24
N LYS A 95 -5.53 -6.47 -15.88
CA LYS A 95 -5.85 -7.08 -17.18
C LYS A 95 -4.93 -6.62 -18.31
N SER A 96 -4.63 -5.32 -18.40
CA SER A 96 -3.75 -4.77 -19.44
C SER A 96 -2.29 -5.17 -19.26
N MET A 97 -1.90 -5.40 -18.00
CA MET A 97 -0.54 -5.71 -17.59
C MET A 97 -0.28 -7.22 -17.47
N GLY A 98 -1.31 -8.06 -17.49
CA GLY A 98 -1.16 -9.51 -17.32
C GLY A 98 -0.68 -9.91 -15.93
N ILE A 99 -1.04 -9.14 -14.89
CA ILE A 99 -0.65 -9.39 -13.51
C ILE A 99 -1.83 -9.78 -12.63
N SER A 100 -1.53 -10.50 -11.55
CA SER A 100 -2.47 -10.78 -10.47
C SER A 100 -2.37 -9.70 -9.39
N LEU A 101 -3.53 -9.23 -8.91
CA LEU A 101 -3.58 -8.38 -7.73
C LEU A 101 -3.49 -9.23 -6.46
N ALA A 102 -2.92 -8.67 -5.39
CA ALA A 102 -2.91 -9.31 -4.08
C ALA A 102 -4.35 -9.65 -3.66
N PRO A 103 -4.62 -10.88 -3.19
CA PRO A 103 -5.95 -11.28 -2.76
C PRO A 103 -6.22 -10.87 -1.31
N GLU A 104 -7.50 -10.71 -0.98
CA GLU A 104 -7.94 -10.76 0.42
C GLU A 104 -7.70 -12.16 0.99
N SER A 105 -7.19 -12.24 2.22
CA SER A 105 -6.91 -13.52 2.88
C SER A 105 -6.91 -13.40 4.39
N THR A 106 -7.24 -14.49 5.08
CA THR A 106 -7.02 -14.62 6.52
C THR A 106 -5.76 -15.43 6.77
N ILE A 107 -4.75 -14.80 7.37
CA ILE A 107 -3.50 -15.46 7.76
C ILE A 107 -3.67 -15.90 9.21
N PRO A 108 -3.62 -17.20 9.53
CA PRO A 108 -3.78 -17.67 10.89
C PRO A 108 -2.68 -17.16 11.82
N ALA A 109 -2.91 -17.21 13.14
CA ALA A 109 -1.86 -16.97 14.13
C ALA A 109 -0.70 -17.96 13.90
N GLY A 110 0.54 -17.47 13.91
CA GLY A 110 1.70 -18.29 13.57
C GLY A 110 1.86 -18.60 12.07
N GLY A 111 0.98 -18.08 11.21
CA GLY A 111 0.97 -18.35 9.78
C GLY A 111 1.84 -17.39 8.96
N LYS A 112 2.13 -17.80 7.72
CA LYS A 112 2.76 -16.98 6.69
C LYS A 112 2.11 -17.25 5.34
N LEU A 113 2.00 -16.21 4.52
CA LEU A 113 1.49 -16.29 3.16
C LEU A 113 2.52 -15.69 2.19
N ASP A 114 2.90 -16.48 1.19
CA ASP A 114 3.63 -15.99 0.02
C ASP A 114 2.62 -15.40 -0.96
N VAL A 115 2.56 -14.08 -1.07
CA VAL A 115 1.56 -13.36 -1.87
C VAL A 115 2.01 -13.25 -3.32
N ASN A 116 3.26 -12.83 -3.55
CA ASN A 116 3.88 -12.65 -4.87
C ASN A 116 2.97 -12.00 -5.93
N SER A 117 2.18 -11.02 -5.52
CA SER A 117 1.16 -10.37 -6.33
C SER A 117 1.24 -8.86 -6.17
N PHE A 118 0.49 -8.11 -6.98
CA PHE A 118 0.68 -6.67 -7.07
C PHE A 118 -0.43 -5.89 -6.37
N VAL A 119 -0.08 -4.69 -5.92
CA VAL A 119 -1.05 -3.63 -5.65
C VAL A 119 -0.67 -2.41 -6.48
N VAL A 120 -1.68 -1.66 -6.89
CA VAL A 120 -1.51 -0.46 -7.72
C VAL A 120 -2.15 0.72 -7.01
N ILE A 121 -1.40 1.80 -6.79
CA ILE A 121 -1.88 2.99 -6.08
C ILE A 121 -1.82 4.21 -7.03
N PRO A 122 -2.95 4.85 -7.37
CA PRO A 122 -2.96 6.09 -8.12
C PRO A 122 -2.53 7.24 -7.18
N LEU A 123 -1.53 8.02 -7.58
CA LEU A 123 -0.93 9.04 -6.73
C LEU A 123 -0.44 10.26 -7.51
N GLY A 124 -0.19 11.36 -6.80
CA GLY A 124 0.46 12.54 -7.38
C GLY A 124 1.99 12.35 -7.42
N ILE A 125 2.63 12.63 -8.55
CA ILE A 125 4.09 12.52 -8.73
C ILE A 125 4.82 13.86 -8.60
N ASN A 126 4.10 14.99 -8.50
CA ASN A 126 4.65 16.33 -8.28
C ASN A 126 4.70 16.77 -6.81
N ASN A 127 4.14 15.98 -5.90
CA ASN A 127 4.11 16.29 -4.47
C ASN A 127 4.40 15.04 -3.63
N PRO A 128 5.67 14.63 -3.46
CA PRO A 128 5.93 13.33 -2.85
C PRO A 128 5.78 13.27 -1.32
N SER A 129 5.66 14.36 -0.55
CA SER A 129 5.37 14.31 0.92
C SER A 129 5.40 15.63 1.72
N GLY A 130 5.74 16.79 1.14
CA GLY A 130 5.78 18.07 1.90
C GLY A 130 6.66 18.10 3.16
N GLY A 131 7.64 17.20 3.31
CA GLY A 131 8.66 17.17 4.37
C GLY A 131 10.04 16.86 3.80
N PRO A 132 11.15 16.98 4.58
CA PRO A 132 12.51 17.36 4.14
C PRO A 132 13.23 16.47 3.10
N ALA A 133 12.59 15.43 2.57
CA ALA A 133 13.05 14.59 1.47
C ALA A 133 12.36 14.97 0.15
N GLU A 134 12.36 16.26 -0.19
CA GLU A 134 11.78 16.80 -1.43
C GLU A 134 12.25 15.97 -2.65
N ASN A 135 11.29 15.48 -3.45
CA ASN A 135 11.46 14.73 -4.71
C ASN A 135 11.77 13.22 -4.64
N SER A 136 11.63 12.56 -3.49
CA SER A 136 11.69 11.09 -3.45
C SER A 136 10.37 10.46 -3.90
N LEU A 137 10.33 9.85 -5.08
CA LEU A 137 9.21 9.00 -5.53
C LEU A 137 9.25 7.59 -4.92
N ALA A 138 10.11 7.34 -3.94
CA ALA A 138 10.17 6.09 -3.20
C ALA A 138 9.19 6.15 -2.02
N PHE A 139 8.01 5.59 -2.20
CA PHE A 139 6.89 5.67 -1.25
C PHE A 139 6.95 4.55 -0.21
N GLY A 140 6.48 4.88 1.00
CA GLY A 140 6.16 3.91 2.04
C GLY A 140 4.70 3.47 1.92
N LEU A 141 4.43 2.19 2.21
CA LEU A 141 3.07 1.69 2.35
C LEU A 141 2.63 1.72 3.82
N GLU A 142 1.37 2.04 4.01
CA GLU A 142 0.65 2.00 5.29
C GLU A 142 -0.62 1.17 5.16
N TYR A 143 -1.24 0.81 6.29
CA TYR A 143 -2.44 -0.03 6.33
C TYR A 143 -3.48 0.56 7.27
N ASP A 144 -4.70 0.76 6.77
CA ASP A 144 -5.85 1.16 7.57
C ASP A 144 -6.55 -0.07 8.16
N SER A 145 -6.64 -0.18 9.48
CA SER A 145 -7.37 -1.30 10.12
C SER A 145 -8.79 -0.96 10.56
N GLY A 146 -9.39 0.10 10.00
CA GLY A 146 -10.78 0.47 10.26
C GLY A 146 -11.74 -0.70 10.06
N THR A 147 -12.59 -0.98 11.06
CA THR A 147 -13.76 -1.84 10.88
C THR A 147 -14.83 -1.09 10.08
N SER A 148 -15.65 -1.82 9.32
CA SER A 148 -16.70 -1.30 8.41
C SER A 148 -17.78 -0.42 9.05
N GLU A 149 -17.74 -0.19 10.36
CA GLU A 149 -18.66 0.70 11.10
C GLU A 149 -18.10 2.14 11.27
N ASN A 150 -16.84 2.40 10.90
CA ASN A 150 -16.15 3.67 11.19
C ASN A 150 -15.75 4.51 9.96
N THR A 151 -16.10 4.10 8.75
CA THR A 151 -15.93 4.95 7.54
C THR A 151 -16.79 6.23 7.57
N ALA A 152 -17.80 6.28 8.44
CA ALA A 152 -18.68 7.45 8.58
C ALA A 152 -18.04 8.66 9.32
N SER A 153 -16.93 8.48 10.04
CA SER A 153 -16.28 9.56 10.81
C SER A 153 -15.06 10.17 10.12
N GLY A 154 -14.64 9.66 8.95
CA GLY A 154 -13.46 10.13 8.23
C GLY A 154 -12.12 9.88 8.96
N GLN A 155 -12.14 9.22 10.13
CA GLN A 155 -10.97 9.04 10.97
C GLN A 155 -10.28 7.70 10.66
N ILE A 156 -9.24 7.76 9.82
CA ILE A 156 -8.44 6.61 9.40
C ILE A 156 -7.46 6.21 10.52
N ARG A 157 -7.46 4.93 10.90
CA ARG A 157 -6.61 4.40 11.99
C ARG A 157 -5.46 3.59 11.39
N ILE A 158 -4.26 4.18 11.39
CA ILE A 158 -3.02 3.47 11.05
C ILE A 158 -2.93 2.24 11.96
N SER A 159 -2.82 1.05 11.35
CA SER A 159 -2.93 -0.20 12.09
C SER A 159 -1.79 -0.38 13.09
N GLU A 160 -2.12 -0.33 14.38
CA GLU A 160 -1.25 -0.85 15.43
C GLU A 160 -1.19 -2.38 15.29
N GLY A 161 -0.05 -2.89 14.80
CA GLY A 161 0.15 -4.34 14.66
C GLY A 161 0.52 -4.83 13.26
N ILE A 162 0.73 -3.93 12.30
CA ILE A 162 1.29 -4.25 10.98
C ILE A 162 2.54 -3.39 10.76
N LEU A 163 3.62 -4.01 10.30
CA LEU A 163 4.84 -3.33 9.85
C LEU A 163 5.08 -3.63 8.38
N PHE A 164 5.46 -2.61 7.62
CA PHE A 164 5.87 -2.78 6.23
C PHE A 164 7.39 -2.83 6.11
N ASP A 165 7.89 -3.82 5.41
CA ASP A 165 9.31 -4.00 5.12
C ASP A 165 9.55 -3.82 3.62
N ARG A 166 10.21 -2.71 3.24
CA ARG A 166 10.55 -2.42 1.84
C ARG A 166 11.83 -3.15 1.47
N THR A 167 11.71 -4.25 0.74
CA THR A 167 12.84 -5.13 0.42
C THR A 167 13.84 -4.52 -0.57
N ASN A 168 13.45 -3.46 -1.28
CA ASN A 168 14.34 -2.59 -2.06
C ASN A 168 14.52 -1.20 -1.44
N ALA A 169 14.72 -1.11 -0.12
CA ALA A 169 14.91 0.15 0.61
C ALA A 169 16.01 1.07 0.01
N ASP A 170 17.11 0.49 -0.46
CA ASP A 170 18.24 1.23 -1.04
C ASP A 170 17.92 1.89 -2.39
N ASP A 171 16.84 1.46 -3.06
CA ASP A 171 16.36 2.11 -4.27
C ASP A 171 15.55 3.36 -3.90
N THR A 172 16.25 4.49 -3.93
CA THR A 172 15.71 5.81 -3.60
C THR A 172 15.13 6.54 -4.82
N LYS A 173 15.23 5.96 -6.03
CA LYS A 173 14.76 6.57 -7.28
C LYS A 173 13.75 5.67 -7.95
N ALA A 174 12.47 5.91 -7.69
CA ALA A 174 11.45 5.20 -8.43
C ALA A 174 11.53 5.53 -9.93
N THR A 175 11.52 4.48 -10.75
CA THR A 175 11.42 4.61 -12.20
C THR A 175 10.05 5.13 -12.56
N VAL A 176 9.97 6.20 -13.36
CA VAL A 176 8.72 6.70 -13.94
C VAL A 176 8.76 6.47 -15.44
N VAL A 177 7.77 5.75 -15.96
CA VAL A 177 7.60 5.45 -17.39
C VAL A 177 6.29 6.03 -17.93
N GLU A 178 6.19 6.20 -19.24
CA GLU A 178 4.95 6.69 -19.85
C GLU A 178 3.90 5.57 -19.88
N ASN A 179 4.25 4.38 -20.36
CA ASN A 179 3.32 3.25 -20.41
C ASN A 179 3.66 2.20 -19.33
N CYS A 180 2.64 1.69 -18.63
CA CYS A 180 2.81 0.67 -17.60
C CYS A 180 3.49 -0.61 -18.12
N LYS A 181 3.35 -0.95 -19.40
CA LYS A 181 4.04 -2.09 -20.05
C LYS A 181 5.56 -2.01 -20.02
N GLU A 182 6.12 -0.82 -19.79
CA GLU A 182 7.56 -0.61 -19.67
C GLU A 182 8.09 -0.96 -18.26
N LEU A 183 7.21 -1.15 -17.28
CA LEU A 183 7.60 -1.57 -15.93
C LEU A 183 8.11 -3.01 -15.93
N ALA A 184 9.22 -3.24 -15.23
CA ALA A 184 9.79 -4.57 -15.05
C ALA A 184 9.02 -5.38 -13.98
N LEU A 185 7.86 -5.91 -14.35
CA LEU A 185 6.96 -6.64 -13.45
C LEU A 185 7.36 -8.11 -13.17
N LYS A 186 8.63 -8.48 -13.37
CA LYS A 186 9.14 -9.85 -13.11
C LYS A 186 9.46 -10.04 -11.62
#